data_AF-A0A1G7BFA8-F1
#
_entry.id   AF-A0A1G7BFA8-F1
#
_cell.length_a   1.000
_cell.length_b   1.000
_cell.length_c   1.000
_cell.angle_alpha   90.00
_cell.angle_beta   90.00
_cell.angle_gamma   90.00
#
_symmetry.space_group_name_H-M   'P 1'
#
loop_
_entity.id
_entity.type
_entity.pdbx_description
1 polymer ?
#
loop_
_entity_poly.entity_id
_entity_poly.type
_entity_poly.pdbx_seq_one_letter_code
_entity_poly.pdbx_strand_id
1 'polypeptide(L)'
;MDCKECETIKGHIFPETFFWIYLPTTEATARLKKMVECLGYTGEPLDQTMVRVVVPATGVGAFLTVLFGEFNGQELANTKIVTTRDDHLGPADMGRVFQADVFINRFQSQWIIEALEAKRFETWFQPIFHAARPDKAFAQEGLFRLRDASGTIIPPTHVFDVAGKSDLLFTADLLARKCAVETAAAAGLKGKIFINFNPSSIYDPAYCLRATAAAIESVGLKPEDIVFELTETHEARDKAHLKGILAFYRGAGFGVALDDIGSGWSGLNMLHEMRPDYVKLDMDLVRDVHKDSFKQTIVKRLLQIASDNRIRTIAEGIECAEEARYLTDMGADYLQGYYFAKPAPVLPAEESPLAKAG
;
A
#
# COMPACT_ATOMS: atom_id res chain seq x y z
N MET A 1 -17.07 9.84 9.11
CA MET A 1 -17.40 9.84 7.67
C MET A 1 -17.72 8.40 7.34
N ASP A 2 -19.01 8.05 7.28
CA ASP A 2 -19.45 6.71 6.93
C ASP A 2 -19.36 6.54 5.42
N CYS A 3 -18.30 5.88 4.97
CA CYS A 3 -18.24 5.38 3.62
C CYS A 3 -19.19 4.18 3.52
N LYS A 4 -20.19 4.24 2.63
CA LYS A 4 -21.13 3.13 2.39
C LYS A 4 -20.45 1.84 1.92
N GLU A 5 -19.21 1.92 1.41
CA GLU A 5 -18.40 0.77 1.02
C GLU A 5 -17.58 0.20 2.20
N CYS A 6 -17.48 0.94 3.31
CA CYS A 6 -16.81 0.57 4.56
C CYS A 6 -17.75 -0.09 5.59
N GLU A 7 -18.80 -0.80 5.17
CA GLU A 7 -19.50 -1.69 6.11
C GLU A 7 -18.49 -2.71 6.67
N THR A 8 -18.22 -2.61 7.97
CA THR A 8 -17.32 -3.50 8.69
C THR A 8 -17.91 -4.90 8.70
N ILE A 9 -17.11 -5.92 8.36
CA ILE A 9 -17.56 -7.33 8.40
C ILE A 9 -18.05 -7.78 9.79
N LYS A 10 -17.65 -7.07 10.86
CA LYS A 10 -18.23 -7.28 12.20
C LYS A 10 -19.75 -7.17 12.22
N GLY A 11 -20.36 -6.33 11.39
CA GLY A 11 -21.81 -6.24 11.25
C GLY A 11 -22.47 -7.45 10.56
N HIS A 12 -21.64 -8.31 9.95
CA HIS A 12 -22.04 -9.49 9.17
C HIS A 12 -21.72 -10.81 9.87
N ILE A 13 -20.97 -10.78 10.97
CA ILE A 13 -20.66 -11.95 11.79
C ILE A 13 -21.45 -11.86 13.10
N PHE A 14 -22.29 -12.86 13.35
CA PHE A 14 -23.15 -12.99 14.52
C PHE A 14 -22.67 -14.16 15.39
N PRO A 15 -23.11 -14.27 16.67
CA PRO A 15 -22.77 -15.41 17.53
C PRO A 15 -23.01 -16.76 16.83
N GLU A 16 -24.14 -16.88 16.14
CA GLU A 16 -24.46 -17.89 15.15
C GLU A 16 -24.72 -17.17 13.83
N THR A 17 -23.89 -17.39 12.82
CA THR A 17 -24.01 -16.71 11.53
C THR A 17 -24.66 -17.63 10.51
N PHE A 18 -25.79 -17.20 9.95
CA PHE A 18 -26.46 -17.90 8.86
C PHE A 18 -25.89 -17.39 7.54
N PHE A 19 -25.08 -18.21 6.87
CA PHE A 19 -24.54 -17.94 5.55
C PHE A 19 -25.52 -18.43 4.49
N TRP A 20 -25.97 -17.52 3.63
CA TRP A 20 -26.76 -17.81 2.45
C TRP A 20 -25.85 -17.66 1.23
N ILE A 21 -25.48 -18.79 0.64
CA ILE A 21 -24.45 -18.85 -0.39
C ILE A 21 -25.09 -19.24 -1.71
N TYR A 22 -25.04 -18.32 -2.68
CA TYR A 22 -25.48 -18.55 -4.05
C TYR A 22 -24.27 -18.88 -4.92
N LEU A 23 -24.26 -20.08 -5.48
CA LEU A 23 -23.16 -20.62 -6.27
C LEU A 23 -23.50 -20.58 -7.76
N PRO A 24 -22.49 -20.43 -8.64
CA PRO A 24 -22.72 -20.32 -10.08
C PRO A 24 -23.20 -21.64 -10.71
N THR A 25 -22.95 -22.79 -10.09
CA THR A 25 -23.28 -24.12 -10.64
C THR A 25 -23.73 -25.13 -9.58
N THR A 26 -24.45 -26.17 -10.02
CA THR A 26 -24.84 -27.31 -9.19
C THR A 26 -23.63 -28.14 -8.72
N GLU A 27 -22.57 -28.20 -9.52
CA GLU A 27 -21.30 -28.84 -9.14
C GLU A 27 -20.59 -28.09 -8.02
N ALA A 28 -20.55 -26.75 -8.10
CA ALA A 28 -20.04 -25.92 -7.02
C ALA A 28 -20.85 -26.12 -5.74
N THR A 29 -22.18 -26.24 -5.86
CA THR A 29 -23.09 -26.54 -4.74
C THR A 29 -22.76 -27.89 -4.08
N ALA A 30 -22.48 -28.93 -4.87
CA ALA A 30 -22.09 -30.24 -4.34
C ALA A 30 -20.73 -30.21 -3.62
N ARG A 31 -19.74 -29.48 -4.18
CA ARG A 31 -18.43 -29.25 -3.53
C ARG A 31 -18.58 -28.52 -2.20
N LEU A 32 -19.36 -27.43 -2.16
CA LEU A 32 -19.61 -26.67 -0.94
C LEU A 32 -20.20 -27.57 0.16
N LYS A 33 -21.20 -28.40 -0.16
CA LYS A 33 -21.82 -29.30 0.83
C LYS A 33 -20.81 -30.26 1.43
N LYS A 34 -20.03 -30.93 0.59
CA LYS A 34 -18.99 -31.87 1.04
C LYS A 34 -17.95 -31.17 1.93
N MET A 35 -17.55 -29.96 1.53
CA MET A 35 -16.62 -29.12 2.30
C MET A 35 -17.19 -28.75 3.68
N VAL A 36 -18.46 -28.31 3.74
CA VAL A 36 -19.16 -27.95 4.98
C VAL A 36 -19.28 -29.15 5.93
N GLU A 37 -19.60 -30.34 5.40
CA GLU A 37 -19.66 -31.58 6.16
C GLU A 37 -18.29 -31.97 6.75
N CYS A 38 -17.21 -31.82 5.99
CA CYS A 38 -15.84 -32.05 6.48
C CYS A 38 -15.44 -31.11 7.62
N LEU A 39 -16.01 -29.90 7.67
CA LEU A 39 -15.82 -28.94 8.75
C LEU A 39 -16.71 -29.20 9.97
N GLY A 40 -17.58 -30.21 9.92
CA GLY A 40 -18.51 -30.55 11.00
C GLY A 40 -19.78 -29.68 11.03
N TYR A 41 -20.08 -28.96 9.95
CA TYR A 41 -21.30 -28.17 9.80
C TYR A 41 -22.31 -28.89 8.89
N THR A 42 -23.54 -28.37 8.82
CA THR A 42 -24.57 -28.87 7.90
C THR A 42 -24.90 -27.81 6.85
N GLY A 43 -24.76 -28.16 5.57
CA GLY A 43 -25.13 -27.31 4.45
C GLY A 43 -26.51 -27.67 3.92
N GLU A 44 -27.53 -26.91 4.33
CA GLU A 44 -28.92 -27.14 3.91
C GLU A 44 -29.17 -26.53 2.53
N PRO A 45 -29.51 -27.34 1.51
CA PRO A 45 -29.89 -26.83 0.21
C PRO A 45 -31.27 -26.19 0.26
N LEU A 46 -31.36 -24.95 -0.22
CA LEU A 46 -32.64 -24.26 -0.39
C LEU A 46 -33.12 -24.36 -1.84
N ASP A 47 -32.20 -24.38 -2.81
CA ASP A 47 -32.45 -24.69 -4.21
C ASP A 47 -31.24 -25.38 -4.89
N GLN A 48 -31.19 -25.42 -6.22
CA GLN A 48 -30.11 -26.06 -6.99
C GLN A 48 -28.75 -25.35 -6.89
N THR A 49 -28.75 -24.07 -6.52
CA THR A 49 -27.60 -23.17 -6.52
C THR A 49 -27.44 -22.41 -5.20
N MET A 50 -28.32 -22.62 -4.23
CA MET A 50 -28.34 -21.91 -2.97
C MET A 50 -28.23 -22.89 -1.79
N VAL A 51 -27.24 -22.63 -0.94
CA VAL A 51 -26.99 -23.41 0.29
C VAL A 51 -26.98 -22.48 1.48
N ARG A 52 -27.66 -22.89 2.54
CA ARG A 52 -27.59 -22.26 3.85
C ARG A 52 -26.62 -23.05 4.74
N VAL A 53 -25.72 -22.35 5.42
CA VAL A 53 -24.79 -22.93 6.39
C VAL A 53 -24.85 -22.11 7.67
N VAL A 54 -25.01 -22.76 8.81
CA VAL A 54 -24.93 -22.10 10.12
C VAL A 54 -23.53 -22.33 10.68
N VAL A 55 -22.83 -21.23 10.98
CA VAL A 55 -21.46 -21.27 11.47
C VAL A 55 -21.34 -20.40 12.72
N PRO A 56 -20.86 -20.93 13.86
CA PRO A 56 -20.63 -20.12 15.05
C PRO A 56 -19.50 -19.13 14.80
N ALA A 57 -19.52 -17.97 15.48
CA ALA A 57 -18.55 -16.90 15.28
C ALA A 57 -17.08 -17.36 15.36
N THR A 58 -16.77 -18.29 16.27
CA THR A 58 -15.44 -18.88 16.44
C THR A 58 -14.99 -19.75 15.25
N GLY A 59 -15.94 -20.29 14.49
CA GLY A 59 -15.73 -21.18 13.35
C GLY A 59 -15.68 -20.46 12.00
N VAL A 60 -16.11 -19.21 11.92
CA VAL A 60 -16.20 -18.45 10.65
C VAL A 60 -14.84 -18.34 9.95
N GLY A 61 -13.77 -18.09 10.70
CA GLY A 61 -12.45 -17.96 10.09
C GLY A 61 -11.97 -19.24 9.40
N ALA A 62 -12.16 -20.39 10.04
CA ALA A 62 -11.85 -21.68 9.46
C ALA A 62 -12.74 -21.97 8.24
N PHE A 63 -14.04 -21.68 8.36
CA PHE A 63 -15.00 -21.86 7.28
C PHE A 63 -14.62 -21.07 6.02
N LEU A 64 -14.36 -19.77 6.16
CA LEU A 64 -13.97 -18.92 5.02
C LEU A 64 -12.62 -19.30 4.43
N THR A 65 -11.68 -19.77 5.26
CA THR A 65 -10.36 -20.23 4.79
C THR A 65 -10.49 -21.46 3.91
N VAL A 66 -11.31 -22.45 4.30
CA VAL A 66 -11.52 -23.65 3.49
C VAL A 66 -12.35 -23.30 2.25
N LEU A 67 -13.36 -22.42 2.37
CA LEU A 67 -14.13 -21.92 1.23
C LEU A 67 -13.23 -21.27 0.17
N PHE A 68 -12.24 -20.48 0.59
CA PHE A 68 -11.27 -19.87 -0.31
C PHE A 68 -10.39 -20.90 -1.03
N GLY A 69 -10.03 -22.00 -0.34
CA GLY A 69 -9.19 -23.06 -0.91
C GLY A 69 -9.94 -24.01 -1.86
N GLU A 70 -11.25 -24.19 -1.67
CA GLU A 70 -12.08 -25.12 -2.45
C GLU A 70 -12.47 -24.57 -3.84
N PHE A 71 -12.51 -23.25 -3.99
CA PHE A 71 -12.98 -22.58 -5.20
C PHE A 71 -11.89 -21.70 -5.81
N ASN A 72 -11.84 -21.64 -7.14
CA ASN A 72 -10.91 -20.73 -7.81
C ASN A 72 -11.43 -19.27 -7.80
N GLY A 73 -10.56 -18.32 -8.15
CA GLY A 73 -10.91 -16.89 -8.09
C GLY A 73 -12.12 -16.49 -8.93
N GLN A 74 -12.33 -17.11 -10.09
CA GLN A 74 -13.50 -16.80 -10.94
C GLN A 74 -14.79 -17.41 -10.39
N GLU A 75 -14.70 -18.57 -9.74
CA GLU A 75 -15.85 -19.18 -9.03
C GLU A 75 -16.25 -18.35 -7.82
N LEU A 76 -15.28 -17.87 -7.03
CA LEU A 76 -15.53 -17.01 -5.88
C LEU A 76 -16.12 -15.66 -6.30
N ALA A 77 -15.60 -15.03 -7.36
CA ALA A 77 -16.15 -13.78 -7.90
C ALA A 77 -17.60 -13.90 -8.40
N ASN A 78 -18.02 -15.11 -8.81
CA ASN A 78 -19.38 -15.40 -9.25
C ASN A 78 -20.27 -16.01 -8.16
N THR A 79 -19.72 -16.28 -6.97
CA THR A 79 -20.46 -16.77 -5.81
C THR A 79 -20.89 -15.57 -4.97
N LYS A 80 -22.15 -15.54 -4.52
CA LYS A 80 -22.66 -14.46 -3.67
C LYS A 80 -22.92 -14.95 -2.26
N ILE A 81 -22.54 -14.16 -1.27
CA ILE A 81 -22.74 -14.42 0.16
C ILE A 81 -23.62 -13.33 0.75
N VAL A 82 -24.61 -13.76 1.52
CA VAL A 82 -25.37 -12.92 2.46
C VAL A 82 -25.28 -13.56 3.83
N THR A 83 -25.20 -12.76 4.89
CA THR A 83 -25.25 -13.25 6.26
C THR A 83 -26.40 -12.64 7.05
N THR A 84 -27.05 -13.44 7.89
CA THR A 84 -28.14 -13.01 8.78
C THR A 84 -27.93 -13.54 10.19
N ARG A 85 -28.60 -12.90 11.18
CA ARG A 85 -28.55 -13.29 12.59
C ARG A 85 -29.47 -14.47 12.92
N ASP A 86 -30.55 -14.59 12.16
CA ASP A 86 -31.58 -15.62 12.32
C ASP A 86 -31.82 -16.33 10.99
N ASP A 87 -32.68 -17.34 11.06
CA ASP A 87 -33.02 -18.18 9.92
C ASP A 87 -34.04 -17.53 8.96
N HIS A 88 -33.84 -16.25 8.67
CA HIS A 88 -34.71 -15.49 7.77
C HIS A 88 -33.89 -14.58 6.86
N LEU A 89 -34.11 -14.71 5.54
CA LEU A 89 -33.54 -13.83 4.52
C LEU A 89 -34.62 -12.87 4.02
N GLY A 90 -34.49 -11.57 4.36
CA GLY A 90 -35.49 -10.55 4.05
C GLY A 90 -35.05 -9.55 2.98
N PRO A 91 -35.96 -8.67 2.51
CA PRO A 91 -35.63 -7.62 1.54
C PRO A 91 -34.56 -6.63 2.03
N ALA A 92 -34.44 -6.44 3.34
CA ALA A 92 -33.43 -5.56 3.95
C ALA A 92 -32.00 -6.11 3.79
N ASP A 93 -31.84 -7.43 3.64
CA ASP A 93 -30.54 -8.09 3.52
C ASP A 93 -30.01 -8.08 2.08
N MET A 94 -30.87 -7.77 1.10
CA MET A 94 -30.50 -7.68 -0.32
C MET A 94 -29.46 -6.57 -0.59
N GLY A 95 -29.40 -5.54 0.26
CA GLY A 95 -28.35 -4.52 0.19
C GLY A 95 -26.98 -4.98 0.70
N ARG A 96 -26.88 -6.19 1.27
CA ARG A 96 -25.70 -6.74 1.96
C ARG A 96 -25.15 -7.99 1.25
N VAL A 97 -25.37 -8.07 -0.05
CA VAL A 97 -24.89 -9.17 -0.88
C VAL A 97 -23.45 -8.87 -1.31
N PHE A 98 -22.52 -9.76 -0.96
CA PHE A 98 -21.12 -9.66 -1.35
C PHE A 98 -20.76 -10.76 -2.34
N GLN A 99 -19.80 -10.50 -3.23
CA GLN A 99 -19.10 -11.59 -3.89
C GLN A 99 -18.25 -12.35 -2.85
N ALA A 100 -18.11 -13.66 -3.01
CA ALA A 100 -17.48 -14.50 -2.00
C ALA A 100 -16.00 -14.16 -1.83
N ASP A 101 -15.29 -13.88 -2.91
CA ASP A 101 -13.90 -13.39 -2.87
C ASP A 101 -13.80 -12.09 -2.08
N VAL A 102 -14.67 -11.11 -2.35
CA VAL A 102 -14.71 -9.82 -1.63
C VAL A 102 -15.00 -10.04 -0.14
N PHE A 103 -15.99 -10.88 0.20
CA PHE A 103 -16.34 -11.15 1.59
C PHE A 103 -15.20 -11.84 2.36
N ILE A 104 -14.61 -12.87 1.76
CA ILE A 104 -13.48 -13.61 2.34
C ILE A 104 -12.27 -12.68 2.52
N ASN A 105 -11.91 -11.93 1.47
CA ASN A 105 -10.76 -11.04 1.50
C ASN A 105 -10.94 -9.96 2.57
N ARG A 106 -12.13 -9.34 2.66
CA ARG A 106 -12.44 -8.37 3.72
C ARG A 106 -12.40 -9.01 5.11
N PHE A 107 -12.85 -10.26 5.28
CA PHE A 107 -12.79 -10.94 6.60
C PHE A 107 -11.33 -11.21 6.98
N GLN A 108 -10.54 -11.70 6.03
CA GLN A 108 -9.10 -11.90 6.21
C GLN A 108 -8.34 -10.58 6.40
N SER A 109 -8.91 -9.45 5.95
CA SER A 109 -8.36 -8.10 6.10
C SER A 109 -8.95 -7.34 7.28
N GLN A 110 -9.77 -7.98 8.11
CA GLN A 110 -10.43 -7.32 9.24
C GLN A 110 -9.40 -6.69 10.18
N TRP A 111 -8.24 -7.32 10.35
CA TRP A 111 -7.13 -6.77 11.13
C TRP A 111 -6.63 -5.43 10.60
N ILE A 112 -6.71 -5.17 9.28
CA ILE A 112 -6.36 -3.87 8.68
C ILE A 112 -7.37 -2.84 9.13
N ILE A 113 -8.67 -3.10 8.94
CA ILE A 113 -9.73 -2.16 9.32
C ILE A 113 -9.64 -1.85 10.81
N GLU A 114 -9.53 -2.87 11.65
CA GLU A 114 -9.38 -2.72 13.10
C GLU A 114 -8.13 -1.93 13.48
N ALA A 115 -7.02 -2.11 12.75
CA ALA A 115 -5.79 -1.36 13.00
C ALA A 115 -5.93 0.11 12.59
N LEU A 116 -6.59 0.38 11.47
CA LEU A 116 -6.86 1.73 11.00
C LEU A 116 -7.83 2.47 11.94
N GLU A 117 -8.93 1.83 12.35
CA GLU A 117 -9.90 2.40 13.31
C GLU A 117 -9.26 2.66 14.68
N ALA A 118 -8.46 1.72 15.18
CA ALA A 118 -7.73 1.87 16.44
C ALA A 118 -6.50 2.78 16.33
N LYS A 119 -6.23 3.39 15.17
CA LYS A 119 -5.05 4.20 14.88
C LYS A 119 -3.72 3.52 15.24
N ARG A 120 -3.64 2.19 15.04
CA ARG A 120 -2.45 1.36 15.25
C ARG A 120 -1.51 1.39 14.05
N PHE A 121 -1.25 2.59 13.54
CA PHE A 121 -0.35 2.83 12.42
C PHE A 121 0.54 4.04 12.70
N GLU A 122 1.69 4.06 12.05
CA GLU A 122 2.67 5.14 12.16
C GLU A 122 3.47 5.27 10.86
N THR A 123 4.19 6.36 10.72
CA THR A 123 5.17 6.54 9.64
C THR A 123 6.57 6.59 10.23
N TRP A 124 7.44 5.71 9.74
CA TRP A 124 8.86 5.79 10.00
C TRP A 124 9.53 6.57 8.88
N PHE A 125 10.60 7.28 9.19
CA PHE A 125 11.31 8.07 8.20
C PHE A 125 12.71 7.54 7.97
N GLN A 126 13.12 7.52 6.71
CA GLN A 126 14.50 7.24 6.32
C GLN A 126 15.10 8.47 5.64
N PRO A 127 16.26 8.97 6.10
CA PRO A 127 16.89 10.14 5.50
C PRO A 127 17.51 9.85 4.13
N ILE A 128 17.39 10.83 3.25
CA ILE A 128 18.01 10.91 1.93
C ILE A 128 19.06 12.02 1.98
N PHE A 129 20.30 11.71 1.62
CA PHE A 129 21.44 12.61 1.75
C PHE A 129 21.91 13.11 0.40
N HIS A 130 22.47 14.33 0.35
CA HIS A 130 23.23 14.77 -0.83
C HIS A 130 24.49 13.92 -0.99
N ALA A 131 24.73 13.38 -2.20
CA ALA A 131 25.88 12.51 -2.43
C ALA A 131 27.22 13.22 -2.20
N ALA A 132 27.36 14.45 -2.71
CA ALA A 132 28.59 15.24 -2.56
C ALA A 132 28.81 15.75 -1.12
N ARG A 133 27.75 15.84 -0.32
CA ARG A 133 27.77 16.36 1.07
C ARG A 133 26.75 15.60 1.93
N PRO A 134 27.09 14.40 2.39
CA PRO A 134 26.18 13.56 3.17
C PRO A 134 26.09 13.96 4.64
N ASP A 135 26.54 15.17 5.01
CA ASP A 135 26.50 15.69 6.38
C ASP A 135 25.10 16.14 6.81
N LYS A 136 24.24 16.49 5.86
CA LYS A 136 22.86 16.90 6.11
C LYS A 136 21.87 16.17 5.21
N ALA A 137 20.79 15.66 5.81
CA ALA A 137 19.68 15.10 5.07
C ALA A 137 19.04 16.18 4.18
N PHE A 138 18.88 15.86 2.90
CA PHE A 138 18.13 16.63 1.91
C PHE A 138 16.62 16.43 2.09
N ALA A 139 16.22 15.19 2.32
CA ALA A 139 14.84 14.76 2.39
C ALA A 139 14.69 13.55 3.32
N GLN A 140 13.45 13.14 3.53
CA GLN A 140 13.08 11.94 4.29
C GLN A 140 12.01 11.17 3.51
N GLU A 141 12.15 9.85 3.43
CA GLU A 141 11.11 8.97 2.90
C GLU A 141 10.19 8.49 4.02
N GLY A 142 8.89 8.73 3.85
CA GLY A 142 7.84 8.30 4.77
C GLY A 142 7.40 6.87 4.48
N LEU A 143 7.79 5.95 5.36
CA LEU A 143 7.53 4.53 5.24
C LEU A 143 6.42 4.11 6.21
N PHE A 144 5.25 3.79 5.68
CA PHE A 144 4.08 3.39 6.45
C PHE A 144 4.35 2.11 7.26
N ARG A 145 3.84 2.05 8.49
CA ARG A 145 3.90 0.89 9.37
C ARG A 145 2.53 0.66 9.97
N LEU A 146 2.00 -0.54 9.82
CA LEU A 146 0.75 -0.97 10.44
C LEU A 146 1.07 -2.00 11.51
N ARG A 147 0.48 -1.88 12.69
CA ARG A 147 0.63 -2.86 13.76
C ARG A 147 -0.58 -3.77 13.81
N ASP A 148 -0.37 -5.03 14.16
CA ASP A 148 -1.44 -5.95 14.51
C ASP A 148 -1.92 -5.75 15.96
N ALA A 149 -2.89 -6.55 16.40
CA ALA A 149 -3.44 -6.45 17.76
C ALA A 149 -2.42 -6.80 18.87
N SER A 150 -1.36 -7.55 18.53
CA SER A 150 -0.26 -7.86 19.44
C SER A 150 0.79 -6.74 19.51
N GLY A 151 0.69 -5.73 18.64
CA GLY A 151 1.66 -4.64 18.52
C GLY A 151 2.81 -4.95 17.54
N THR A 152 2.77 -6.09 16.86
CA THR A 152 3.78 -6.50 15.86
C THR A 152 3.61 -5.68 14.59
N ILE A 153 4.73 -5.17 14.05
CA ILE A 153 4.74 -4.44 12.77
C ILE A 153 4.53 -5.43 11.63
N ILE A 154 3.55 -5.14 10.78
CA ILE A 154 3.28 -5.92 9.57
C ILE A 154 4.04 -5.30 8.39
N PRO A 155 4.68 -6.11 7.53
CA PRO A 155 5.34 -5.64 6.32
C PRO A 155 4.38 -4.80 5.44
N PRO A 156 4.78 -3.60 5.00
CA PRO A 156 3.90 -2.73 4.22
C PRO A 156 3.42 -3.36 2.91
N THR A 157 4.28 -4.09 2.22
CA THR A 157 3.92 -4.85 1.01
C THR A 157 2.72 -5.77 1.26
N HIS A 158 2.76 -6.54 2.36
CA HIS A 158 1.66 -7.40 2.75
C HIS A 158 0.37 -6.60 3.06
N VAL A 159 0.49 -5.46 3.75
CA VAL A 159 -0.66 -4.58 4.05
C VAL A 159 -1.35 -4.14 2.75
N PHE A 160 -0.58 -3.62 1.78
CA PHE A 160 -1.13 -3.08 0.53
C PHE A 160 -1.62 -4.17 -0.42
N ASP A 161 -0.99 -5.34 -0.45
CA ASP A 161 -1.46 -6.52 -1.20
C ASP A 161 -2.82 -6.99 -0.70
N VAL A 162 -2.96 -7.10 0.62
CA VAL A 162 -4.20 -7.51 1.28
C VAL A 162 -5.28 -6.43 1.12
N ALA A 163 -4.91 -5.15 1.26
CA ALA A 163 -5.83 -4.04 1.04
C ALA A 163 -6.34 -3.98 -0.42
N GLY A 164 -5.48 -4.27 -1.40
CA GLY A 164 -5.83 -4.36 -2.82
C GLY A 164 -6.86 -5.43 -3.13
N LYS A 165 -6.78 -6.59 -2.47
CA LYS A 165 -7.74 -7.70 -2.65
C LYS A 165 -9.08 -7.46 -1.93
N SER A 166 -9.18 -6.43 -1.11
CA SER A 166 -10.30 -6.20 -0.19
C SER A 166 -11.02 -4.87 -0.41
N ASP A 167 -10.77 -4.17 -1.51
CA ASP A 167 -11.27 -2.82 -1.80
C ASP A 167 -10.88 -1.76 -0.74
N LEU A 168 -9.82 -2.02 0.04
CA LEU A 168 -9.34 -1.10 1.08
C LEU A 168 -8.16 -0.26 0.62
N LEU A 169 -7.69 -0.47 -0.62
CA LEU A 169 -6.47 0.14 -1.13
C LEU A 169 -6.50 1.66 -1.07
N PHE A 170 -7.60 2.29 -1.50
CA PHE A 170 -7.77 3.74 -1.44
C PHE A 170 -7.70 4.28 -0.01
N THR A 171 -8.40 3.62 0.93
CA THR A 171 -8.42 4.03 2.33
C THR A 171 -7.05 3.89 2.98
N ALA A 172 -6.35 2.78 2.74
CA ALA A 172 -5.02 2.53 3.26
C ALA A 172 -3.99 3.54 2.72
N ASP A 173 -3.99 3.79 1.40
CA ASP A 173 -3.11 4.75 0.74
C ASP A 173 -3.34 6.18 1.23
N LEU A 174 -4.60 6.63 1.31
CA LEU A 174 -4.93 7.95 1.82
C LEU A 174 -4.50 8.15 3.28
N LEU A 175 -4.71 7.13 4.13
CA LEU A 175 -4.29 7.17 5.53
C LEU A 175 -2.77 7.19 5.67
N ALA A 176 -2.05 6.39 4.87
CA ALA A 176 -0.60 6.40 4.84
C ALA A 176 -0.05 7.79 4.45
N ARG A 177 -0.61 8.42 3.41
CA ARG A 177 -0.23 9.78 2.98
C ARG A 177 -0.49 10.83 4.06
N LYS A 178 -1.66 10.79 4.71
CA LYS A 178 -2.00 11.73 5.80
C LYS A 178 -1.10 11.53 7.01
N CYS A 179 -0.89 10.28 7.42
CA CYS A 179 -0.04 9.94 8.55
C CYS A 179 1.39 10.44 8.34
N ALA A 180 1.95 10.29 7.13
CA ALA A 180 3.28 10.78 6.81
C ALA A 180 3.37 12.31 6.94
N VAL A 181 2.41 13.04 6.37
CA VAL A 181 2.35 14.51 6.45
C VAL A 181 2.22 15.00 7.90
N GLU A 182 1.29 14.43 8.65
CA GLU A 182 1.03 14.80 10.05
C GLU A 182 2.23 14.48 10.96
N THR A 183 2.83 13.30 10.80
CA THR A 183 4.00 12.87 11.59
C THR A 183 5.22 13.73 11.27
N ALA A 184 5.46 14.04 10.00
CA ALA A 184 6.58 14.87 9.59
C ALA A 184 6.47 16.29 10.15
N ALA A 185 5.28 16.88 10.11
CA ALA A 185 5.02 18.20 10.66
C ALA A 185 5.17 18.22 12.19
N ALA A 186 4.61 17.22 12.90
CA ALA A 186 4.72 17.09 14.36
C ALA A 186 6.18 16.91 14.83
N ALA A 187 7.00 16.20 14.05
CA ALA A 187 8.42 16.05 14.30
C ALA A 187 9.26 17.28 13.88
N GLY A 188 8.65 18.27 13.22
CA GLY A 188 9.32 19.47 12.74
C GLY A 188 10.36 19.19 11.65
N LEU A 189 10.17 18.12 10.86
CA LEU A 189 11.09 17.71 9.81
C LEU A 189 11.32 18.86 8.81
N LYS A 190 12.56 18.95 8.35
CA LYS A 190 12.99 19.94 7.36
C LYS A 190 13.41 19.24 6.08
N GLY A 191 13.26 19.94 4.96
CA GLY A 191 13.53 19.38 3.64
C GLY A 191 12.30 18.71 3.06
N LYS A 192 12.49 17.92 2.01
CA LYS A 192 11.39 17.25 1.32
C LYS A 192 10.95 15.98 2.01
N ILE A 193 9.69 15.62 1.85
CA ILE A 193 9.10 14.37 2.33
C ILE A 193 8.66 13.57 1.13
N PHE A 194 9.26 12.41 0.95
CA PHE A 194 8.91 11.45 -0.08
C PHE A 194 7.82 10.54 0.47
N ILE A 195 6.74 10.35 -0.29
CA ILE A 195 5.58 9.58 0.13
C ILE A 195 5.19 8.63 -0.99
N ASN A 196 5.15 7.34 -0.66
CA ASN A 196 4.66 6.30 -1.53
C ASN A 196 3.21 6.55 -1.93
N PHE A 197 2.92 6.29 -3.21
CA PHE A 197 1.60 6.51 -3.79
C PHE A 197 1.24 5.40 -4.76
N ASN A 198 0.06 4.79 -4.56
CA ASN A 198 -0.45 3.76 -5.46
C ASN A 198 -1.44 4.36 -6.49
N PRO A 199 -1.13 4.37 -7.81
CA PRO A 199 -2.03 4.90 -8.83
C PRO A 199 -3.38 4.19 -8.93
N SER A 200 -3.42 2.89 -8.67
CA SER A 200 -4.64 2.09 -8.71
C SER A 200 -5.61 2.48 -7.60
N SER A 201 -5.13 3.20 -6.58
CA SER A 201 -5.96 3.78 -5.53
C SER A 201 -6.69 5.05 -5.99
N ILE A 202 -6.28 5.67 -7.11
CA ILE A 202 -6.83 6.95 -7.56
C ILE A 202 -7.79 6.77 -8.72
N TYR A 203 -9.07 6.94 -8.43
CA TYR A 203 -10.14 7.01 -9.43
C TYR A 203 -10.36 8.45 -9.93
N ASP A 204 -10.31 9.45 -9.03
CA ASP A 204 -10.42 10.88 -9.34
C ASP A 204 -9.22 11.63 -8.72
N PRO A 205 -8.22 12.03 -9.51
CA PRO A 205 -7.05 12.75 -9.02
C PRO A 205 -7.40 14.03 -8.27
N ALA A 206 -8.45 14.74 -8.71
CA ALA A 206 -8.88 15.98 -8.07
C ALA A 206 -9.46 15.71 -6.69
N TYR A 207 -10.30 14.68 -6.54
CA TYR A 207 -10.83 14.29 -5.24
C TYR A 207 -9.76 13.76 -4.29
N CYS A 208 -8.92 12.86 -4.77
CA CYS A 208 -7.97 12.17 -3.92
C CYS A 208 -6.80 13.06 -3.48
N LEU A 209 -6.39 14.01 -4.31
CA LEU A 209 -5.37 14.99 -3.93
C LEU A 209 -5.92 16.03 -2.95
N ARG A 210 -7.19 16.46 -3.08
CA ARG A 210 -7.80 17.45 -2.17
C ARG A 210 -7.63 17.04 -0.70
N ALA A 211 -7.82 15.77 -0.38
CA ALA A 211 -7.69 15.27 0.98
C ALA A 211 -6.24 15.31 1.51
N THR A 212 -5.24 15.07 0.66
CA THR A 212 -3.83 15.18 1.04
C THR A 212 -3.37 16.63 1.09
N ALA A 213 -3.77 17.46 0.11
CA ALA A 213 -3.49 18.89 0.09
C ALA A 213 -4.07 19.60 1.33
N ALA A 214 -5.30 19.26 1.72
CA ALA A 214 -5.91 19.79 2.94
C ALA A 214 -5.14 19.37 4.20
N ALA A 215 -4.64 18.12 4.27
CA ALA A 215 -3.83 17.66 5.38
C ALA A 215 -2.51 18.46 5.46
N ILE A 216 -1.83 18.65 4.33
CA ILE A 216 -0.58 19.42 4.21
C ILE A 216 -0.78 20.86 4.68
N GLU A 217 -1.82 21.52 4.18
CA GLU A 217 -2.16 22.90 4.55
C GLU A 217 -2.47 23.01 6.05
N SER A 218 -3.22 22.05 6.60
CA SER A 218 -3.60 22.06 8.02
C SER A 218 -2.43 21.97 8.99
N VAL A 219 -1.30 21.39 8.57
CA VAL A 219 -0.08 21.25 9.38
C VAL A 219 1.02 22.26 9.00
N GLY A 220 0.72 23.20 8.11
CA GLY A 220 1.63 24.27 7.71
C GLY A 220 2.78 23.85 6.79
N LEU A 221 2.70 22.66 6.19
CA LEU A 221 3.60 22.25 5.11
C LEU A 221 3.14 22.84 3.78
N LYS A 222 4.02 22.86 2.78
CA LYS A 222 3.67 23.30 1.42
C LYS A 222 3.67 22.11 0.46
N PRO A 223 2.89 22.17 -0.64
CA PRO A 223 2.95 21.14 -1.68
C PRO A 223 4.36 20.89 -2.22
N GLU A 224 5.19 21.94 -2.33
CA GLU A 224 6.59 21.85 -2.79
C GLU A 224 7.50 21.04 -1.85
N ASP A 225 7.10 20.83 -0.59
CA ASP A 225 7.82 20.00 0.37
C ASP A 225 7.54 18.51 0.16
N ILE A 226 6.51 18.14 -0.61
CA ILE A 226 6.08 16.75 -0.78
C ILE A 226 6.46 16.22 -2.17
N VAL A 227 7.01 15.01 -2.20
CA VAL A 227 7.34 14.27 -3.43
C VAL A 227 6.59 12.95 -3.41
N PHE A 228 5.76 12.69 -4.42
CA PHE A 228 5.06 11.41 -4.55
C PHE A 228 5.91 10.40 -5.31
N GLU A 229 6.08 9.21 -4.73
CA GLU A 229 6.82 8.10 -5.32
C GLU A 229 5.86 7.14 -6.01
N LEU A 230 6.21 6.77 -7.24
CA LEU A 230 5.50 5.85 -8.10
C LEU A 230 6.41 4.66 -8.40
N THR A 231 5.99 3.44 -8.07
CA THR A 231 6.75 2.23 -8.41
C THR A 231 6.57 1.79 -9.87
N GLU A 232 7.59 1.17 -10.46
CA GLU A 232 7.54 0.63 -11.83
C GLU A 232 6.51 -0.50 -11.99
N THR A 233 6.29 -1.31 -10.94
CA THR A 233 5.53 -2.56 -10.98
C THR A 233 4.01 -2.38 -11.05
N HIS A 234 3.52 -1.16 -10.90
CA HIS A 234 2.12 -0.89 -11.20
C HIS A 234 1.90 -1.01 -12.71
N GLU A 235 1.28 -2.12 -13.12
CA GLU A 235 0.56 -2.23 -14.40
C GLU A 235 -0.52 -1.16 -14.43
N ALA A 236 -0.14 0.10 -14.67
CA ALA A 236 -1.06 1.13 -15.08
C ALA A 236 -1.56 0.70 -16.46
N ARG A 237 -2.62 -0.12 -16.46
CA ARG A 237 -3.36 -0.55 -17.66
C ARG A 237 -3.78 0.66 -18.50
N ASP A 238 -3.83 1.84 -17.88
CA ASP A 238 -4.00 3.13 -18.54
C ASP A 238 -2.86 4.12 -18.19
N LYS A 239 -1.87 4.20 -19.09
CA LYS A 239 -0.79 5.19 -19.03
C LYS A 239 -1.29 6.64 -19.14
N ALA A 240 -2.40 6.88 -19.83
CA ALA A 240 -2.96 8.22 -19.98
C ALA A 240 -3.55 8.70 -18.65
N HIS A 241 -4.23 7.83 -17.91
CA HIS A 241 -4.69 8.10 -16.55
C HIS A 241 -3.54 8.49 -15.62
N LEU A 242 -2.46 7.70 -15.63
CA LEU A 242 -1.28 7.98 -14.81
C LEU A 242 -0.61 9.32 -15.17
N LYS A 243 -0.46 9.63 -16.46
CA LYS A 243 0.00 10.96 -16.90
C LYS A 243 -0.91 12.08 -16.41
N GLY A 244 -2.22 11.87 -16.41
CA GLY A 244 -3.21 12.81 -15.87
C GLY A 244 -3.02 13.07 -14.38
N ILE A 245 -2.83 12.01 -13.58
CA ILE A 245 -2.52 12.10 -12.14
C ILE A 245 -1.25 12.93 -11.92
N LEU A 246 -0.15 12.57 -12.60
CA LEU A 246 1.14 13.24 -12.40
C LEU A 246 1.11 14.71 -12.84
N ALA A 247 0.44 15.01 -13.97
CA ALA A 247 0.26 16.39 -14.42
C ALA A 247 -0.55 17.21 -13.41
N PHE A 248 -1.60 16.63 -12.84
CA PHE A 248 -2.41 17.27 -11.81
C PHE A 248 -1.59 17.54 -10.53
N TYR A 249 -0.77 16.58 -10.10
CA TYR A 249 0.06 16.72 -8.90
C TYR A 249 1.13 17.81 -9.10
N ARG A 250 1.83 17.80 -10.22
CA ARG A 250 2.80 18.87 -10.54
C ARG A 250 2.14 20.24 -10.66
N GLY A 251 0.95 20.31 -11.26
CA GLY A 251 0.16 21.55 -11.36
C GLY A 251 -0.23 22.12 -9.99
N ALA A 252 -0.34 21.27 -8.97
CA ALA A 252 -0.58 21.67 -7.58
C ALA A 252 0.71 21.94 -6.77
N GLY A 253 1.89 21.83 -7.40
CA GLY A 253 3.19 22.15 -6.78
C GLY A 253 3.94 20.96 -6.17
N PHE A 254 3.42 19.74 -6.30
CA PHE A 254 4.08 18.53 -5.80
C PHE A 254 5.24 18.08 -6.69
N GLY A 255 6.27 17.48 -6.08
CA GLY A 255 7.27 16.72 -6.82
C GLY A 255 6.79 15.31 -7.15
N VAL A 256 7.38 14.71 -8.19
CA VAL A 256 7.13 13.31 -8.56
C VAL A 256 8.44 12.57 -8.69
N ALA A 257 8.52 11.39 -8.06
CA ALA A 257 9.61 10.44 -8.18
C ALA A 257 9.15 9.15 -8.85
N LEU A 258 10.00 8.57 -9.67
CA LEU A 258 9.84 7.21 -10.17
C LEU A 258 10.75 6.28 -9.37
N ASP A 259 10.16 5.25 -8.76
CA ASP A 259 10.81 4.33 -7.83
C ASP A 259 11.22 3.01 -8.50
N ASP A 260 12.18 2.32 -7.89
CA ASP A 260 12.67 0.98 -8.27
C ASP A 260 13.20 0.83 -9.72
N ILE A 261 13.80 1.87 -10.31
CA ILE A 261 14.38 1.74 -11.66
C ILE A 261 15.52 0.72 -11.65
N GLY A 262 15.37 -0.31 -12.50
CA GLY A 262 16.36 -1.37 -12.67
C GLY A 262 15.88 -2.77 -12.30
N SER A 263 14.76 -2.86 -11.57
CA SER A 263 14.14 -4.11 -11.14
C SER A 263 13.28 -4.79 -12.23
N GLY A 264 12.98 -4.09 -13.35
CA GLY A 264 12.08 -4.55 -14.41
C GLY A 264 12.43 -4.12 -15.84
N TRP A 265 11.61 -4.56 -16.80
CA TRP A 265 11.81 -4.33 -18.25
C TRP A 265 11.30 -2.96 -18.75
N SER A 266 10.58 -2.20 -17.92
CA SER A 266 9.80 -1.03 -18.36
C SER A 266 10.29 0.32 -17.84
N GLY A 267 11.25 0.34 -16.92
CA GLY A 267 11.69 1.55 -16.22
C GLY A 267 12.14 2.69 -17.12
N LEU A 268 12.89 2.40 -18.19
CA LEU A 268 13.32 3.43 -19.16
C LEU A 268 12.15 4.00 -19.98
N ASN A 269 11.16 3.18 -20.32
CA ASN A 269 9.96 3.64 -21.01
C ASN A 269 9.15 4.55 -20.07
N MET A 270 9.00 4.17 -18.81
CA MET A 270 8.31 4.97 -17.81
C MET A 270 9.02 6.30 -17.54
N LEU A 271 10.36 6.28 -17.43
CA LEU A 271 11.17 7.49 -17.29
C LEU A 271 10.94 8.47 -18.46
N HIS A 272 10.97 7.97 -19.70
CA HIS A 272 10.72 8.77 -20.90
C HIS A 272 9.29 9.35 -20.94
N GLU A 273 8.30 8.52 -20.62
CA GLU A 273 6.89 8.88 -20.72
C GLU A 273 6.44 9.84 -19.61
N MET A 274 6.94 9.66 -18.38
CA MET A 274 6.48 10.38 -17.20
C MET A 274 7.32 11.61 -16.84
N ARG A 275 8.59 11.63 -17.27
CA ARG A 275 9.58 12.70 -17.03
C ARG A 275 9.54 13.20 -15.58
N PRO A 276 9.86 12.34 -14.59
CA PRO A 276 9.80 12.66 -13.18
C PRO A 276 10.82 13.72 -12.76
N ASP A 277 10.60 14.34 -11.61
CA ASP A 277 11.55 15.27 -10.99
C ASP A 277 12.72 14.52 -10.34
N TYR A 278 12.45 13.27 -9.94
CA TYR A 278 13.39 12.35 -9.33
C TYR A 278 13.28 10.94 -9.90
N VAL A 279 14.38 10.22 -9.89
CA VAL A 279 14.41 8.79 -10.18
C VAL A 279 15.20 8.08 -9.10
N LYS A 280 14.65 6.98 -8.57
CA LYS A 280 15.28 6.15 -7.56
C LYS A 280 15.84 4.89 -8.23
N LEU A 281 17.13 4.65 -8.06
CA LEU A 281 17.81 3.46 -8.58
C LEU A 281 17.68 2.35 -7.54
N ASP A 282 17.06 1.25 -7.98
CA ASP A 282 16.79 0.10 -7.12
C ASP A 282 18.07 -0.49 -6.52
N MET A 283 17.92 -1.11 -5.34
CA MET A 283 19.02 -1.75 -4.64
C MET A 283 19.73 -2.80 -5.48
N ASP A 284 19.06 -3.55 -6.36
CA ASP A 284 19.73 -4.59 -7.16
C ASP A 284 20.78 -3.99 -8.11
N LEU A 285 20.60 -2.74 -8.56
CA LEU A 285 21.61 -2.01 -9.33
C LEU A 285 22.73 -1.43 -8.46
N VAL A 286 22.39 -0.97 -7.25
CA VAL A 286 23.32 -0.28 -6.33
C VAL A 286 24.22 -1.25 -5.57
N ARG A 287 23.66 -2.39 -5.16
CA ARG A 287 24.35 -3.40 -4.35
C ARG A 287 25.56 -3.97 -5.04
N ASP A 288 26.70 -3.91 -4.36
CA ASP A 288 28.01 -4.34 -4.85
C ASP A 288 28.45 -3.67 -6.17
N VAL A 289 27.87 -2.52 -6.53
CA VAL A 289 28.20 -1.82 -7.79
C VAL A 289 29.70 -1.51 -7.92
N HIS A 290 30.38 -1.25 -6.81
CA HIS A 290 31.83 -1.01 -6.77
C HIS A 290 32.68 -2.23 -7.18
N LYS A 291 32.10 -3.45 -7.24
CA LYS A 291 32.78 -4.70 -7.60
C LYS A 291 32.40 -5.23 -8.99
N ASP A 292 31.24 -4.83 -9.54
CA ASP A 292 30.68 -5.40 -10.75
C ASP A 292 30.74 -4.41 -11.94
N SER A 293 31.66 -4.62 -12.87
CA SER A 293 31.87 -3.75 -14.04
C SER A 293 30.65 -3.65 -14.97
N PHE A 294 29.79 -4.65 -14.99
CA PHE A 294 28.57 -4.63 -15.79
C PHE A 294 27.52 -3.73 -15.13
N LYS A 295 27.28 -3.89 -13.81
CA LYS A 295 26.41 -2.97 -13.05
C LYS A 295 26.92 -1.52 -13.13
N GLN A 296 28.23 -1.32 -13.00
CA GLN A 296 28.87 -0.01 -13.16
C GLN A 296 28.50 0.66 -14.49
N THR A 297 28.55 -0.11 -15.58
CA THR A 297 28.21 0.39 -16.91
C THR A 297 26.74 0.81 -16.97
N ILE A 298 25.82 -0.01 -16.45
CA ILE A 298 24.39 0.28 -16.44
C ILE A 298 24.11 1.54 -15.60
N VAL A 299 24.54 1.55 -14.35
CA VAL A 299 24.32 2.66 -13.41
C VAL A 299 24.87 3.96 -13.98
N LYS A 300 26.10 3.95 -14.51
CA LYS A 300 26.70 5.16 -15.12
C LYS A 300 25.86 5.70 -16.28
N ARG A 301 25.27 4.82 -17.11
CA ARG A 301 24.42 5.26 -18.22
C ARG A 301 23.09 5.80 -17.72
N LEU A 302 22.49 5.20 -16.68
CA LEU A 302 21.27 5.70 -16.07
C LEU A 302 21.46 7.08 -15.43
N LEU A 303 22.54 7.27 -14.68
CA LEU A 303 22.91 8.57 -14.10
C LEU A 303 23.09 9.64 -15.19
N GLN A 304 23.77 9.29 -16.30
CA GLN A 304 23.93 10.20 -17.43
C GLN A 304 22.58 10.56 -18.08
N ILE A 305 21.72 9.57 -18.34
CA ILE A 305 20.39 9.81 -18.93
C ILE A 305 19.57 10.74 -18.03
N ALA A 306 19.57 10.51 -16.72
CA ALA A 306 18.85 11.35 -15.78
C ALA A 306 19.38 12.79 -15.80
N SER A 307 20.70 12.96 -15.71
CA SER A 307 21.37 14.26 -15.77
C SER A 307 21.07 15.05 -17.05
N ASP A 308 21.19 14.40 -18.22
CA ASP A 308 20.90 15.01 -19.53
C ASP A 308 19.45 15.50 -19.65
N ASN A 309 18.53 14.89 -18.89
CA ASN A 309 17.12 15.22 -18.86
C ASN A 309 16.71 16.05 -17.62
N ARG A 310 17.67 16.53 -16.81
CA ARG A 310 17.44 17.30 -15.57
C ARG A 310 16.58 16.57 -14.53
N ILE A 311 16.68 15.25 -14.51
CA ILE A 311 16.04 14.38 -13.52
C ILE A 311 17.07 14.10 -12.44
N ARG A 312 16.70 14.31 -11.17
CA ARG A 312 17.62 14.07 -10.05
C ARG A 312 17.60 12.61 -9.63
N THR A 313 18.76 12.07 -9.31
CA THR A 313 18.94 10.64 -9.02
C THR A 313 19.06 10.38 -7.53
N ILE A 314 18.42 9.31 -7.06
CA ILE A 314 18.55 8.80 -5.69
C ILE A 314 19.02 7.36 -5.81
N ALA A 315 20.21 7.04 -5.31
CA ALA A 315 20.67 5.67 -5.28
C ALA A 315 20.30 5.03 -3.94
N GLU A 316 19.57 3.91 -3.99
CA GLU A 316 18.97 3.29 -2.81
C GLU A 316 19.67 2.01 -2.38
N GLY A 317 19.41 1.62 -1.12
CA GLY A 317 19.91 0.35 -0.59
C GLY A 317 21.41 0.34 -0.32
N ILE A 318 22.05 1.49 -0.15
CA ILE A 318 23.50 1.57 0.13
C ILE A 318 23.81 0.99 1.52
N GLU A 319 24.74 0.03 1.59
CA GLU A 319 25.16 -0.61 2.84
C GLU A 319 26.63 -0.41 3.19
N CYS A 320 27.48 -0.04 2.23
CA CYS A 320 28.89 0.25 2.53
C CYS A 320 29.41 1.57 1.95
N ALA A 321 30.55 2.01 2.49
CA ALA A 321 31.21 3.24 2.09
C ALA A 321 31.70 3.20 0.62
N GLU A 322 32.05 2.02 0.13
CA GLU A 322 32.54 1.81 -1.22
C GLU A 322 31.45 2.02 -2.27
N GLU A 323 30.21 1.56 -2.00
CA GLU A 323 29.03 1.83 -2.84
C GLU A 323 28.75 3.34 -2.88
N ALA A 324 28.68 3.98 -1.70
CA ALA A 324 28.43 5.42 -1.58
C ALA A 324 29.47 6.25 -2.36
N ARG A 325 30.76 5.92 -2.18
CA ARG A 325 31.86 6.61 -2.88
C ARG A 325 31.75 6.43 -4.38
N TYR A 326 31.55 5.20 -4.85
CA TYR A 326 31.43 4.91 -6.27
C TYR A 326 30.28 5.71 -6.92
N LEU A 327 29.09 5.68 -6.31
CA LEU A 327 27.91 6.39 -6.82
C LEU A 327 28.09 7.91 -6.82
N THR A 328 28.75 8.45 -5.78
CA THR A 328 29.10 9.87 -5.71
C THR A 328 30.05 10.26 -6.84
N ASP A 329 31.12 9.48 -7.06
CA ASP A 329 32.10 9.74 -8.12
C ASP A 329 31.48 9.67 -9.53
N MET A 330 30.46 8.84 -9.71
CA MET A 330 29.72 8.71 -10.97
C MET A 330 28.62 9.77 -11.16
N GLY A 331 28.39 10.64 -10.18
CA GLY A 331 27.49 11.78 -10.30
C GLY A 331 26.05 11.52 -9.87
N ALA A 332 25.81 10.57 -8.97
CA ALA A 332 24.51 10.49 -8.29
C ALA A 332 24.24 11.78 -7.49
N ASP A 333 22.99 12.28 -7.48
CA ASP A 333 22.64 13.50 -6.76
C ASP A 333 22.44 13.23 -5.26
N TYR A 334 21.77 12.11 -4.96
CA TYR A 334 21.37 11.73 -3.62
C TYR A 334 21.60 10.24 -3.34
N LEU A 335 21.77 9.93 -2.05
CA LEU A 335 22.06 8.60 -1.54
C LEU A 335 21.12 8.26 -0.39
N GLN A 336 20.64 7.01 -0.38
CA GLN A 336 19.81 6.46 0.68
C GLN A 336 20.21 5.01 0.97
N GLY A 337 20.25 4.64 2.24
CA GLY A 337 20.60 3.28 2.63
C GLY A 337 20.99 3.12 4.09
N TYR A 338 21.09 1.86 4.53
CA TYR A 338 21.41 1.50 5.91
C TYR A 338 22.82 1.86 6.33
N TYR A 339 23.73 2.10 5.38
CA TYR A 339 25.03 2.70 5.63
C TYR A 339 24.91 4.03 6.36
N PHE A 340 23.92 4.85 6.00
CA PHE A 340 23.69 6.16 6.61
C PHE A 340 22.73 6.07 7.79
N ALA A 341 21.53 5.53 7.56
CA ALA A 341 20.52 5.34 8.59
C ALA A 341 19.45 4.33 8.15
N LYS A 342 18.94 3.59 9.14
CA LYS A 342 17.75 2.76 8.97
C LYS A 342 16.49 3.62 9.14
N PRO A 343 15.35 3.22 8.53
CA PRO A 343 14.05 3.78 8.85
C PRO A 343 13.80 3.71 10.36
N ALA A 344 13.36 4.82 10.94
CA ALA A 344 13.10 4.92 12.37
C ALA A 344 11.86 5.78 12.64
N PRO A 345 11.16 5.57 13.77
CA PRO A 345 10.13 6.51 14.21
C PRO A 345 10.79 7.85 14.56
N VAL A 346 10.13 8.94 14.20
CA VAL A 346 10.51 10.28 14.66
C VAL A 346 9.52 10.72 15.73
N LEU A 347 10.06 11.08 16.89
CA LEU A 347 9.27 11.58 18.00
C LEU A 347 8.88 13.05 17.76
N PRO A 348 7.71 13.50 18.25
CA PRO A 348 7.37 14.92 18.28
C PRO A 348 8.49 15.72 18.94
N ALA A 349 8.71 16.96 18.49
CA ALA A 349 9.81 17.80 18.96
C ALA A 349 9.85 17.95 20.50
N GLU A 350 8.69 17.91 21.18
CA GLU A 350 8.55 18.01 22.65
C GLU A 350 9.04 16.77 23.41
N GLU A 351 9.09 15.60 22.77
CA GLU A 351 9.54 14.33 23.36
C GLU A 351 10.94 13.91 22.90
N SER A 352 11.57 14.71 22.04
CA SER A 352 12.95 14.50 21.59
C SER A 352 13.93 14.70 22.78
N PRO A 353 14.83 13.74 23.07
CA PRO A 353 15.87 13.89 24.11
C PRO A 353 16.77 15.12 23.89
N LEU A 354 16.83 15.64 22.65
CA LEU A 354 17.59 16.83 22.28
C LEU A 354 16.87 18.14 22.61
N ALA A 355 15.55 18.13 22.80
CA ALA A 355 14.77 19.33 23.15
C ALA A 355 14.83 19.67 24.65
N LYS A 356 15.22 18.70 25.51
CA LYS A 356 15.39 18.91 26.95
C LYS A 356 16.77 19.44 27.34
N ALA A 357 17.61 19.79 26.35
CA ALA A 357 18.96 20.32 26.54
C ALA A 357 19.12 21.78 26.05
N GLY A 358 18.01 22.50 25.86
CA GLY A 358 17.98 23.92 25.49
C GLY A 358 17.89 24.84 26.70
#